data_AF-A0A519ETM2-F1
#
_entry.id   AF-A0A519ETM2-F1
#
_cell.length_a   1.000
_cell.length_b   1.000
_cell.length_c   1.000
_cell.angle_alpha   90.00
_cell.angle_beta   90.00
_cell.angle_gamma   90.00
#
_symmetry.space_group_name_H-M   'P 1'
#
loop_
_entity.id
_entity.type
_entity.pdbx_description
1 polymer ?
#
loop_
_entity_poly.entity_id
_entity_poly.type
_entity_poly.pdbx_seq_one_letter_code
_entity_poly.pdbx_strand_id
1 'polypeptide(L)'
;MSEILQHNLAVIEQRWPDVAQRLRAENVESIPAQLIEGRQSTLSIGGIQLTSRHDRLAEAQTQAQSLRANSPVVHLYGTALGDLQRVLLADASLQTLHVHILNGALFALVLQLLEQDDWLSDPRVSLAYADACSEIQLPFFALPAELVLADDSSARIRDRLVSEVHVDFNNQAFAADTPDNARLLEQGRALLQQDTDVAELFDSQSGCDVFVIATGPSLQQHLPRLLSTSNSANRPLIICVDTAYVPLRNQGITPDVVVSIDHRITPRHLPTEDSAHIALVYVPGQEAAMLKAWQGPRYVGYSTSPLYAHLREQIPKATLHVGGSVIHPAVDLAVKMGAARITLFGADFAFPGGKTHTGWQDGDLGPALSIAKHWVRDGRG
;
A
#
# COMPACT_ATOMS: atom_id res chain seq x y z
N MET A 1 -32.33 -4.48 26.40
CA MET A 1 -32.26 -4.53 24.93
C MET A 1 -33.43 -3.73 24.41
N SER A 2 -33.21 -2.69 23.58
CA SER A 2 -34.31 -1.87 23.04
C SER A 2 -35.19 -2.69 22.09
N GLU A 3 -36.46 -2.34 21.94
CA GLU A 3 -37.38 -2.99 20.97
C GLU A 3 -36.83 -2.89 19.53
N ILE A 4 -36.24 -1.73 19.19
CA ILE A 4 -35.57 -1.48 17.89
C ILE A 4 -34.44 -2.49 17.66
N LEU A 5 -33.58 -2.72 18.66
CA LEU A 5 -32.49 -3.69 18.53
C LEU A 5 -33.01 -5.11 18.31
N GLN A 6 -34.05 -5.50 19.04
CA GLN A 6 -34.64 -6.84 18.89
C GLN A 6 -35.21 -7.04 17.49
N HIS A 7 -35.91 -6.05 16.95
CA HIS A 7 -36.48 -6.10 15.59
C HIS A 7 -35.38 -6.24 14.53
N ASN A 8 -34.37 -5.36 14.57
CA ASN A 8 -33.24 -5.41 13.65
C ASN A 8 -32.46 -6.73 13.74
N LEU A 9 -32.15 -7.20 14.96
CA LEU A 9 -31.44 -8.47 15.16
C LEU A 9 -32.25 -9.68 14.73
N ALA A 10 -33.58 -9.65 14.82
CA ALA A 10 -34.41 -10.76 14.35
C ALA A 10 -34.26 -10.95 12.83
N VAL A 11 -34.27 -9.85 12.05
CA VAL A 11 -34.03 -9.90 10.61
C VAL A 11 -32.62 -10.43 10.30
N ILE A 12 -31.60 -9.91 11.01
CA ILE A 12 -30.21 -10.34 10.80
C ILE A 12 -30.01 -11.80 11.20
N GLU A 13 -30.56 -12.27 12.32
CA GLU A 13 -30.44 -13.66 12.77
C GLU A 13 -31.11 -14.63 11.79
N GLN A 14 -32.26 -14.25 11.23
CA GLN A 14 -32.95 -15.06 10.24
C GLN A 14 -32.14 -15.19 8.94
N ARG A 15 -31.47 -14.11 8.49
CA ARG A 15 -30.81 -14.06 7.18
C ARG A 15 -29.31 -14.38 7.22
N TRP A 16 -28.63 -13.98 8.30
CA TRP A 16 -27.18 -14.02 8.48
C TRP A 16 -26.83 -14.37 9.96
N PRO A 17 -27.08 -15.63 10.38
CA PRO A 17 -26.94 -16.04 11.78
C PRO A 17 -25.52 -15.81 12.34
N ASP A 18 -24.47 -16.02 11.54
CA ASP A 18 -23.08 -15.78 11.96
C ASP A 18 -22.80 -14.30 12.23
N VAL A 19 -23.39 -13.40 11.42
CA VAL A 19 -23.31 -11.95 11.63
C VAL A 19 -24.04 -11.56 12.90
N ALA A 20 -25.24 -12.10 13.14
CA ALA A 20 -25.99 -11.87 14.37
C ALA A 20 -25.23 -12.34 15.61
N GLN A 21 -24.59 -13.51 15.54
CA GLN A 21 -23.77 -14.04 16.63
C GLN A 21 -22.63 -13.08 16.98
N ARG A 22 -21.90 -12.60 15.98
CA ARG A 22 -20.78 -11.67 16.21
C ARG A 22 -21.26 -10.32 16.73
N LEU A 23 -22.32 -9.75 16.16
CA LEU A 23 -22.91 -8.48 16.62
C LEU A 23 -23.36 -8.50 18.08
N ARG A 24 -23.87 -9.64 18.56
CA ARG A 24 -24.25 -9.82 19.98
C ARG A 24 -23.06 -9.81 20.95
N ALA A 25 -21.86 -10.13 20.46
CA ALA A 25 -20.64 -10.12 21.25
C ALA A 25 -19.96 -8.75 21.26
N GLU A 26 -20.39 -7.80 20.42
CA GLU A 26 -19.81 -6.47 20.32
C GLU A 26 -20.10 -5.62 21.57
N ASN A 27 -19.10 -4.86 22.01
CA ASN A 27 -19.25 -3.95 23.14
C ASN A 27 -19.67 -2.55 22.65
N VAL A 28 -20.97 -2.30 22.56
CA VAL A 28 -21.51 -0.99 22.13
C VAL A 28 -21.11 0.15 23.08
N GLU A 29 -20.93 -0.12 24.37
CA GLU A 29 -20.54 0.89 25.37
C GLU A 29 -19.12 1.43 25.14
N SER A 30 -18.28 0.72 24.35
CA SER A 30 -16.95 1.21 24.00
C SER A 30 -16.96 2.30 22.93
N ILE A 31 -18.10 2.57 22.29
CA ILE A 31 -18.23 3.59 21.24
C ILE A 31 -18.69 4.92 21.88
N PRO A 32 -17.82 5.95 21.98
CA PRO A 32 -18.18 7.24 22.56
C PRO A 32 -18.98 8.09 21.56
N ALA A 33 -20.17 7.61 21.19
CA ALA A 33 -21.02 8.27 20.22
C ALA A 33 -21.74 9.48 20.82
N GLN A 34 -21.83 10.55 20.03
CA GLN A 34 -22.57 11.76 20.34
C GLN A 34 -23.58 12.03 19.23
N LEU A 35 -24.80 12.39 19.61
CA LEU A 35 -25.78 12.90 18.64
C LEU A 35 -25.37 14.33 18.25
N ILE A 36 -25.16 14.55 16.95
CA ILE A 36 -24.89 15.88 16.41
C ILE A 36 -26.10 16.32 15.60
N GLU A 37 -26.61 17.50 15.95
CA GLU A 37 -27.78 18.09 15.32
C GLU A 37 -27.41 19.19 14.33
N GLY A 38 -28.12 19.24 13.22
CA GLY A 38 -28.13 20.31 12.24
C GLY A 38 -29.57 20.50 11.73
N ARG A 39 -29.78 20.40 10.41
CA ARG A 39 -31.15 20.29 9.86
C ARG A 39 -31.69 18.87 10.02
N GLN A 40 -30.79 17.91 10.10
CA GLN A 40 -31.01 16.51 10.44
C GLN A 40 -30.02 16.12 11.54
N SER A 41 -30.08 14.89 12.02
CA SER A 41 -29.16 14.39 13.04
C SER A 41 -28.27 13.27 12.49
N THR A 42 -27.10 13.14 13.11
CA THR A 42 -26.12 12.09 12.81
C THR A 42 -25.40 11.67 14.08
N LEU A 43 -24.70 10.53 14.03
CA LEU A 43 -23.81 10.11 15.10
C LEU A 43 -22.39 10.59 14.81
N SER A 44 -21.72 11.09 15.85
CA SER A 44 -20.30 11.46 15.81
C SER A 44 -19.51 10.62 16.80
N ILE A 45 -18.42 10.00 16.33
CA ILE A 45 -17.53 9.17 17.13
C ILE A 45 -16.14 9.79 17.04
N GLY A 46 -15.62 10.29 18.16
CA GLY A 46 -14.31 10.96 18.18
C GLY A 46 -14.21 12.18 17.24
N GLY A 47 -15.33 12.87 16.98
CA GLY A 47 -15.40 13.99 16.05
C GLY A 47 -15.70 13.62 14.59
N ILE A 48 -15.80 12.32 14.27
CA ILE A 48 -16.13 11.83 12.93
C ILE A 48 -17.64 11.60 12.83
N GLN A 49 -18.32 12.37 11.98
CA GLN A 49 -19.75 12.20 11.69
C GLN A 49 -19.96 11.04 10.70
N LEU A 50 -20.91 10.14 10.96
CA LEU A 50 -21.19 9.00 10.08
C LEU A 50 -21.86 9.41 8.76
N THR A 51 -22.68 10.45 8.84
CA THR A 51 -23.39 11.07 7.71
C THR A 51 -23.55 12.56 7.96
N SER A 52 -23.94 13.31 6.96
CA SER A 52 -24.25 14.74 6.99
C SER A 52 -25.36 15.04 7.99
N ARG A 53 -25.07 15.92 8.95
CA ARG A 53 -26.11 16.51 9.84
C ARG A 53 -27.01 17.53 9.14
N HIS A 54 -26.77 17.83 7.86
CA HIS A 54 -27.52 18.85 7.12
C HIS A 54 -28.46 18.25 6.09
N ASP A 55 -28.03 17.21 5.38
CA ASP A 55 -28.82 16.49 4.39
C ASP A 55 -28.19 15.12 4.10
N ARG A 56 -28.71 14.09 4.78
CA ARG A 56 -28.25 12.69 4.68
C ARG A 56 -28.58 12.08 3.32
N LEU A 57 -29.74 12.43 2.76
CA LEU A 57 -30.18 11.89 1.48
C LEU A 57 -29.34 12.47 0.35
N ALA A 58 -29.08 13.77 0.34
CA ALA A 58 -28.23 14.39 -0.67
C ALA A 58 -26.79 13.86 -0.64
N GLU A 59 -26.24 13.61 0.55
CA GLU A 59 -24.94 12.95 0.67
C GLU A 59 -24.96 11.54 0.07
N ALA A 60 -25.93 10.71 0.48
CA ALA A 60 -26.06 9.34 -0.03
C ALA A 60 -26.26 9.31 -1.56
N GLN A 61 -27.03 10.24 -2.13
CA GLN A 61 -27.18 10.38 -3.58
C GLN A 61 -25.85 10.76 -4.27
N THR A 62 -25.08 11.68 -3.68
CA THR A 62 -23.76 12.06 -4.20
C THR A 62 -22.79 10.87 -4.17
N GLN A 63 -22.81 10.11 -3.08
CA GLN A 63 -22.00 8.90 -2.94
C GLN A 63 -22.39 7.84 -3.99
N ALA A 64 -23.69 7.58 -4.18
CA ALA A 64 -24.17 6.65 -5.21
C ALA A 64 -23.78 7.07 -6.64
N GLN A 65 -23.78 8.37 -6.94
CA GLN A 65 -23.37 8.91 -8.24
C GLN A 65 -21.89 8.69 -8.59
N SER A 66 -21.04 8.43 -7.58
CA SER A 66 -19.63 8.10 -7.82
C SER A 66 -19.41 6.69 -8.37
N LEU A 67 -20.41 5.81 -8.22
CA LEU A 67 -20.38 4.46 -8.78
C LEU A 67 -20.68 4.48 -10.27
N ARG A 68 -20.24 3.43 -10.98
CA ARG A 68 -20.60 3.26 -12.40
C ARG A 68 -22.12 3.07 -12.52
N ALA A 69 -22.72 3.80 -13.45
CA ALA A 69 -24.15 3.68 -13.75
C ALA A 69 -24.51 2.24 -14.17
N ASN A 70 -25.72 1.80 -13.79
CA ASN A 70 -26.26 0.48 -14.09
C ASN A 70 -25.41 -0.70 -13.59
N SER A 71 -24.80 -0.57 -12.40
CA SER A 71 -24.03 -1.66 -11.79
C SER A 71 -24.98 -2.70 -11.17
N PRO A 72 -25.07 -3.93 -11.72
CA PRO A 72 -26.00 -4.95 -11.20
C PRO A 72 -25.58 -5.48 -9.84
N VAL A 73 -24.28 -5.39 -9.50
CA VAL A 73 -23.71 -5.79 -8.21
C VAL A 73 -22.88 -4.63 -7.68
N VAL A 74 -23.08 -4.29 -6.40
CA VAL A 74 -22.32 -3.27 -5.69
C VAL A 74 -21.85 -3.82 -4.35
N HIS A 75 -20.59 -3.57 -4.00
CA HIS A 75 -20.05 -3.82 -2.67
C HIS A 75 -19.95 -2.51 -1.89
N LEU A 76 -20.70 -2.37 -0.80
CA LEU A 76 -20.66 -1.23 0.10
C LEU A 76 -19.87 -1.60 1.35
N TYR A 77 -18.78 -0.90 1.61
CA TYR A 77 -17.98 -1.07 2.83
C TYR A 77 -18.36 0.00 3.86
N GLY A 78 -18.89 -0.46 4.99
CA GLY A 78 -19.52 0.34 6.02
C GLY A 78 -21.05 0.31 5.96
N THR A 79 -21.70 0.62 7.08
CA THR A 79 -23.15 0.69 7.19
C THR A 79 -23.71 2.11 7.38
N ALA A 80 -22.89 3.04 7.91
CA ALA A 80 -23.28 4.35 8.42
C ALA A 80 -24.65 4.28 9.13
N LEU A 81 -25.61 5.13 8.74
CA LEU A 81 -26.98 5.13 9.27
C LEU A 81 -28.00 4.47 8.32
N GLY A 82 -27.53 3.79 7.25
CA GLY A 82 -28.36 3.08 6.29
C GLY A 82 -28.87 3.90 5.10
N ASP A 83 -28.47 5.17 4.94
CA ASP A 83 -29.00 6.04 3.87
C ASP A 83 -28.56 5.59 2.48
N LEU A 84 -27.28 5.25 2.31
CA LEU A 84 -26.74 4.85 1.02
C LEU A 84 -27.32 3.52 0.54
N GLN A 85 -27.58 2.59 1.45
CA GLN A 85 -28.25 1.32 1.17
C GLN A 85 -29.62 1.57 0.56
N ARG A 86 -30.42 2.44 1.18
CA ARG A 86 -31.76 2.81 0.68
C ARG A 86 -31.70 3.48 -0.69
N VAL A 87 -30.75 4.39 -0.90
CA VAL A 87 -30.53 5.04 -2.20
C VAL A 87 -30.14 4.03 -3.28
N LEU A 88 -29.20 3.13 -2.99
CA LEU A 88 -28.76 2.10 -3.95
C LEU A 88 -29.87 1.10 -4.26
N LEU A 89 -30.66 0.68 -3.28
CA LEU A 89 -31.78 -0.25 -3.47
C LEU A 89 -32.93 0.38 -4.27
N ALA A 90 -33.06 1.71 -4.31
CA ALA A 90 -34.01 2.39 -5.18
C ALA A 90 -33.63 2.31 -6.68
N ASP A 91 -32.38 1.97 -7.01
CA ASP A 91 -31.95 1.75 -8.38
C ASP A 91 -32.49 0.41 -8.91
N ALA A 92 -33.29 0.48 -9.98
CA ALA A 92 -33.90 -0.69 -10.61
C ALA A 92 -32.89 -1.60 -11.34
N SER A 93 -31.69 -1.09 -11.64
CA SER A 93 -30.62 -1.87 -12.27
C SER A 93 -29.88 -2.78 -11.28
N LEU A 94 -29.95 -2.46 -9.98
CA LEU A 94 -29.26 -3.20 -8.93
C LEU A 94 -29.94 -4.55 -8.67
N GLN A 95 -29.16 -5.62 -8.82
CA GLN A 95 -29.58 -7.01 -8.55
C GLN A 95 -29.06 -7.49 -7.19
N THR A 96 -27.88 -7.05 -6.75
CA THR A 96 -27.30 -7.46 -5.47
C THR A 96 -26.50 -6.34 -4.82
N LEU A 97 -26.77 -6.08 -3.54
CA LEU A 97 -26.01 -5.19 -2.68
C LEU A 97 -25.31 -5.99 -1.59
N HIS A 98 -23.99 -6.09 -1.66
CA HIS A 98 -23.18 -6.65 -0.59
C HIS A 98 -22.78 -5.54 0.38
N VAL A 99 -23.25 -5.59 1.62
CA VAL A 99 -22.87 -4.66 2.69
C VAL A 99 -21.84 -5.35 3.59
N HIS A 100 -20.67 -4.72 3.72
CA HIS A 100 -19.53 -5.22 4.49
C HIS A 100 -19.33 -4.36 5.73
N ILE A 101 -19.58 -4.93 6.92
CA ILE A 101 -19.43 -4.25 8.21
C ILE A 101 -17.95 -4.04 8.48
N LEU A 102 -17.53 -2.77 8.59
CA LEU A 102 -16.15 -2.38 8.91
C LEU A 102 -15.91 -2.19 10.41
N ASN A 103 -16.96 -1.97 11.19
CA ASN A 103 -16.90 -1.86 12.65
C ASN A 103 -18.18 -2.45 13.26
N GLY A 104 -18.04 -3.63 13.88
CA GLY A 104 -19.18 -4.35 14.46
C GLY A 104 -19.85 -3.58 15.61
N ALA A 105 -19.08 -3.04 16.55
CA ALA A 105 -19.62 -2.29 17.69
C ALA A 105 -20.35 -1.01 17.26
N LEU A 106 -19.87 -0.32 16.23
CA LEU A 106 -20.54 0.83 15.63
C LEU A 106 -21.86 0.43 14.97
N PHE A 107 -21.88 -0.65 14.18
CA PHE A 107 -23.11 -1.10 13.55
C PHE A 107 -24.13 -1.60 14.59
N ALA A 108 -23.67 -2.33 15.61
CA ALA A 108 -24.51 -2.75 16.73
C ALA A 108 -25.13 -1.55 17.48
N LEU A 109 -24.40 -0.45 17.65
CA LEU A 109 -24.95 0.81 18.18
C LEU A 109 -26.06 1.37 17.27
N VAL A 110 -25.83 1.42 15.96
CA VAL A 110 -26.83 1.91 15.00
C VAL A 110 -28.10 1.07 15.07
N LEU A 111 -27.98 -0.25 15.16
CA LEU A 111 -29.12 -1.16 15.31
C LEU A 111 -29.89 -0.97 16.63
N GLN A 112 -29.28 -0.39 17.66
CA GLN A 112 -29.97 -0.04 18.91
C GLN A 112 -30.79 1.25 18.83
N LEU A 113 -30.35 2.17 17.96
CA LEU A 113 -30.85 3.55 17.91
C LEU A 113 -31.83 3.78 16.77
N LEU A 114 -31.71 3.05 15.66
CA LEU A 114 -32.45 3.29 14.42
C LEU A 114 -33.02 1.99 13.85
N GLU A 115 -34.22 2.08 13.29
CA GLU A 115 -34.79 1.00 12.47
C GLU A 115 -34.00 0.88 11.16
N GLN A 116 -33.62 -0.35 10.82
CA GLN A 116 -32.84 -0.69 9.63
C GLN A 116 -33.48 -1.85 8.86
N ASP A 117 -34.64 -2.33 9.31
CA ASP A 117 -35.34 -3.50 8.78
C ASP A 117 -35.78 -3.32 7.33
N ASP A 118 -36.05 -2.09 6.90
CA ASP A 118 -36.46 -1.78 5.53
C ASP A 118 -35.43 -2.21 4.48
N TRP A 119 -34.15 -1.88 4.64
CA TRP A 119 -33.10 -2.37 3.74
C TRP A 119 -32.55 -3.73 4.17
N LEU A 120 -32.50 -4.04 5.47
CA LEU A 120 -32.04 -5.35 5.95
C LEU A 120 -32.94 -6.49 5.51
N SER A 121 -34.21 -6.24 5.21
CA SER A 121 -35.17 -7.25 4.73
C SER A 121 -35.19 -7.37 3.20
N ASP A 122 -34.56 -6.44 2.46
CA ASP A 122 -34.57 -6.49 0.99
C ASP A 122 -33.82 -7.73 0.48
N PRO A 123 -34.44 -8.59 -0.35
CA PRO A 123 -33.85 -9.86 -0.77
C PRO A 123 -32.56 -9.68 -1.59
N ARG A 124 -32.31 -8.49 -2.15
CA ARG A 124 -31.08 -8.17 -2.90
C ARG A 124 -29.89 -7.90 -2.00
N VAL A 125 -30.10 -7.70 -0.69
CA VAL A 125 -29.01 -7.43 0.26
C VAL A 125 -28.35 -8.73 0.70
N SER A 126 -27.03 -8.68 0.82
CA SER A 126 -26.19 -9.65 1.54
C SER A 126 -25.34 -8.89 2.56
N LEU A 127 -25.27 -9.37 3.79
CA LEU A 127 -24.51 -8.74 4.88
C LEU A 127 -23.38 -9.66 5.36
N ALA A 128 -22.18 -9.12 5.51
CA ALA A 128 -21.03 -9.81 6.08
C ALA A 128 -20.12 -8.83 6.82
N TYR A 129 -19.21 -9.32 7.66
CA TYR A 129 -18.08 -8.50 8.12
C TYR A 129 -17.05 -8.38 7.00
N ALA A 130 -16.38 -7.23 6.91
CA ALA A 130 -15.39 -6.98 5.88
C ALA A 130 -14.22 -7.98 5.93
N ASP A 131 -13.81 -8.37 7.14
CA ASP A 131 -12.73 -9.33 7.39
C ASP A 131 -13.04 -10.79 7.01
N ALA A 132 -14.29 -11.10 6.65
CA ALA A 132 -14.67 -12.42 6.14
C ALA A 132 -14.04 -12.71 4.77
N CYS A 133 -13.67 -11.66 4.03
CA CYS A 133 -12.97 -11.77 2.75
C CYS A 133 -11.47 -11.53 2.92
N SER A 134 -10.67 -12.21 2.09
CA SER A 134 -9.22 -11.97 2.04
C SER A 134 -8.85 -10.66 1.36
N GLU A 135 -9.71 -10.16 0.46
CA GLU A 135 -9.47 -8.98 -0.39
C GLU A 135 -10.78 -8.24 -0.71
N ILE A 136 -10.65 -6.96 -1.09
CA ILE A 136 -11.80 -6.14 -1.52
C ILE A 136 -12.44 -6.70 -2.79
N GLN A 137 -13.67 -6.28 -3.04
CA GLN A 137 -14.49 -6.71 -4.18
C GLN A 137 -14.93 -5.47 -4.95
N LEU A 138 -14.87 -5.53 -6.29
CA LEU A 138 -15.23 -4.44 -7.20
C LEU A 138 -16.54 -4.76 -7.93
N PRO A 139 -17.35 -3.74 -8.31
CA PRO A 139 -17.18 -2.33 -7.96
C PRO A 139 -17.59 -2.08 -6.50
N PHE A 140 -16.93 -1.13 -5.83
CA PHE A 140 -17.28 -0.76 -4.46
C PHE A 140 -17.46 0.73 -4.23
N PHE A 141 -18.17 1.04 -3.14
CA PHE A 141 -18.07 2.31 -2.45
C PHE A 141 -17.66 2.04 -1.00
N ALA A 142 -16.75 2.85 -0.45
CA ALA A 142 -16.33 2.74 0.94
C ALA A 142 -16.70 4.04 1.68
N LEU A 143 -17.48 3.92 2.74
CA LEU A 143 -17.95 5.07 3.50
C LEU A 143 -16.76 5.78 4.19
N PRO A 144 -16.50 7.07 3.91
CA PRO A 144 -15.32 7.76 4.43
C PRO A 144 -15.21 7.73 5.96
N ALA A 145 -16.33 7.90 6.66
CA ALA A 145 -16.36 7.86 8.13
C ALA A 145 -15.92 6.49 8.66
N GLU A 146 -16.37 5.40 8.03
CA GLU A 146 -16.05 4.05 8.49
C GLU A 146 -14.70 3.53 8.02
N LEU A 147 -14.06 4.15 7.02
CA LEU A 147 -12.63 3.93 6.78
C LEU A 147 -11.79 4.43 7.97
N VAL A 148 -12.18 5.56 8.57
CA VAL A 148 -11.51 6.11 9.76
C VAL A 148 -11.85 5.28 11.00
N LEU A 149 -13.11 4.85 11.11
CA LEU A 149 -13.63 4.15 12.30
C LEU A 149 -13.57 2.62 12.21
N ALA A 150 -12.99 2.03 11.16
CA ALA A 150 -12.94 0.57 11.02
C ALA A 150 -12.23 -0.11 12.20
N ASP A 151 -12.74 -1.26 12.61
CA ASP A 151 -12.15 -2.06 13.68
C ASP A 151 -10.79 -2.65 13.28
N ASP A 152 -10.01 -3.10 14.27
CA ASP A 152 -8.68 -3.67 14.04
C ASP A 152 -8.76 -4.94 13.19
N SER A 153 -9.82 -5.74 13.34
CA SER A 153 -10.03 -6.94 12.51
C SER A 153 -10.19 -6.62 11.03
N SER A 154 -10.79 -5.48 10.70
CA SER A 154 -10.99 -4.99 9.34
C SER A 154 -9.83 -4.14 8.83
N ALA A 155 -8.74 -3.96 9.60
CA ALA A 155 -7.63 -3.08 9.23
C ALA A 155 -7.03 -3.43 7.86
N ARG A 156 -6.84 -4.72 7.57
CA ARG A 156 -6.35 -5.16 6.25
C ARG A 156 -7.26 -4.66 5.12
N ILE A 157 -8.57 -4.87 5.25
CA ILE A 157 -9.55 -4.49 4.21
C ILE A 157 -9.64 -2.98 4.08
N ARG A 158 -9.68 -2.25 5.21
CA ARG A 158 -9.60 -0.79 5.26
C ARG A 158 -8.40 -0.26 4.48
N ASP A 159 -7.20 -0.80 4.73
CA ASP A 159 -5.98 -0.36 4.07
C ASP A 159 -6.01 -0.65 2.56
N ARG A 160 -6.59 -1.78 2.15
CA ARG A 160 -6.81 -2.12 0.74
C ARG A 160 -7.81 -1.17 0.07
N LEU A 161 -8.92 -0.83 0.73
CA LEU A 161 -9.89 0.15 0.24
C LEU A 161 -9.24 1.53 0.06
N VAL A 162 -8.49 2.00 1.07
CA VAL A 162 -7.76 3.28 1.00
C VAL A 162 -6.74 3.27 -0.14
N SER A 163 -6.00 2.17 -0.31
CA SER A 163 -5.04 2.01 -1.40
C SER A 163 -5.71 2.09 -2.77
N GLU A 164 -6.84 1.40 -2.94
CA GLU A 164 -7.56 1.36 -4.21
C GLU A 164 -8.22 2.70 -4.54
N VAL A 165 -8.82 3.39 -3.55
CA VAL A 165 -9.39 4.73 -3.74
C VAL A 165 -8.34 5.75 -4.22
N HIS A 166 -7.10 5.63 -3.74
CA HIS A 166 -6.02 6.56 -4.11
C HIS A 166 -5.21 6.12 -5.34
N VAL A 167 -5.49 4.96 -5.95
CA VAL A 167 -4.62 4.38 -6.98
C VAL A 167 -4.44 5.32 -8.18
N ASP A 168 -5.53 5.90 -8.67
CA ASP A 168 -5.51 6.80 -9.83
C ASP A 168 -4.73 8.08 -9.51
N PHE A 169 -5.00 8.70 -8.36
CA PHE A 169 -4.31 9.90 -7.91
C PHE A 169 -2.80 9.65 -7.74
N ASN A 170 -2.42 8.56 -7.09
CA ASN A 170 -1.02 8.20 -6.88
C ASN A 170 -0.29 7.94 -8.21
N ASN A 171 -0.99 7.36 -9.19
CA ASN A 171 -0.41 7.03 -10.49
C ASN A 171 -0.24 8.25 -11.41
N GLN A 172 -0.91 9.38 -11.16
CA GLN A 172 -0.76 10.61 -11.96
C GLN A 172 0.69 11.11 -12.00
N ALA A 173 1.43 10.98 -10.89
CA ALA A 173 2.84 11.38 -10.83
C ALA A 173 3.75 10.56 -11.76
N PHE A 174 3.30 9.37 -12.19
CA PHE A 174 4.04 8.46 -13.06
C PHE A 174 3.55 8.47 -14.51
N ALA A 175 2.68 9.43 -14.88
CA ALA A 175 2.27 9.61 -16.27
C ALA A 175 3.46 10.12 -17.11
N ALA A 176 3.67 9.51 -18.28
CA ALA A 176 4.82 9.79 -19.14
C ALA A 176 4.82 11.19 -19.77
N ASP A 177 3.64 11.78 -19.90
CA ASP A 177 3.37 13.06 -20.53
C ASP A 177 3.52 14.25 -19.58
N THR A 178 3.80 14.02 -18.29
CA THR A 178 4.18 15.14 -17.41
C THR A 178 5.49 15.76 -17.89
N PRO A 179 5.63 17.10 -17.90
CA PRO A 179 6.83 17.77 -18.41
C PRO A 179 8.13 17.29 -17.74
N ASP A 180 8.09 17.02 -16.44
CA ASP A 180 9.25 16.55 -15.68
C ASP A 180 9.66 15.12 -16.05
N ASN A 181 8.70 14.21 -16.17
CA ASN A 181 9.00 12.83 -16.58
C ASN A 181 9.53 12.80 -18.01
N ALA A 182 8.88 13.52 -18.94
CA ALA A 182 9.34 13.63 -20.32
C ALA A 182 10.77 14.18 -20.41
N ARG A 183 11.10 15.22 -19.62
CA ARG A 183 12.45 15.78 -19.51
C ARG A 183 13.46 14.75 -19.03
N LEU A 184 13.18 14.06 -17.92
CA LEU A 184 14.09 13.08 -17.32
C LEU A 184 14.35 11.89 -18.25
N LEU A 185 13.30 11.39 -18.89
CA LEU A 185 13.39 10.31 -19.87
C LEU A 185 14.24 10.71 -21.08
N GLU A 186 14.05 11.92 -21.60
CA GLU A 186 14.82 12.40 -22.77
C GLU A 186 16.30 12.64 -22.43
N GLN A 187 16.59 13.24 -21.26
CA GLN A 187 17.97 13.43 -20.79
C GLN A 187 18.70 12.10 -20.58
N GLY A 188 17.99 11.06 -20.15
CA GLY A 188 18.51 9.70 -19.95
C GLY A 188 18.60 8.86 -21.22
N ARG A 189 18.02 9.30 -22.35
CA ARG A 189 17.92 8.50 -23.58
C ARG A 189 19.27 8.03 -24.11
N ALA A 190 20.27 8.91 -24.13
CA ALA A 190 21.61 8.55 -24.59
C ALA A 190 22.27 7.48 -23.70
N LEU A 191 22.04 7.54 -22.38
CA LEU A 191 22.53 6.51 -21.45
C LEU A 191 21.81 5.18 -21.70
N LEU A 192 20.50 5.21 -21.89
CA LEU A 192 19.71 4.01 -22.18
C LEU A 192 20.16 3.29 -23.47
N GLN A 193 20.61 4.03 -24.48
CA GLN A 193 21.18 3.46 -25.71
C GLN A 193 22.60 2.90 -25.52
N GLN A 194 23.41 3.51 -24.66
CA GLN A 194 24.82 3.17 -24.47
C GLN A 194 25.06 2.10 -23.40
N ASP A 195 24.31 2.17 -22.30
CA ASP A 195 24.48 1.31 -21.14
C ASP A 195 23.98 -0.11 -21.44
N THR A 196 24.58 -1.06 -20.72
CA THR A 196 24.38 -2.49 -20.94
C THR A 196 22.97 -2.90 -20.50
N ASP A 197 22.33 -3.82 -21.22
CA ASP A 197 21.05 -4.37 -20.78
C ASP A 197 21.21 -5.13 -19.45
N VAL A 198 20.31 -4.92 -18.50
CA VAL A 198 20.27 -5.69 -17.25
C VAL A 198 20.15 -7.20 -17.47
N ALA A 199 19.65 -7.64 -18.63
CA ALA A 199 19.67 -9.05 -19.02
C ALA A 199 21.06 -9.70 -19.02
N GLU A 200 22.14 -8.95 -19.20
CA GLU A 200 23.51 -9.49 -19.13
C GLU A 200 23.88 -9.99 -17.72
N LEU A 201 23.13 -9.57 -16.69
CA LEU A 201 23.29 -10.10 -15.33
C LEU A 201 22.50 -11.39 -15.12
N PHE A 202 21.54 -11.73 -15.99
CA PHE A 202 20.69 -12.90 -15.78
C PHE A 202 21.51 -14.18 -15.89
N ASP A 203 21.22 -15.14 -15.01
CA ASP A 203 21.94 -16.40 -14.81
C ASP A 203 23.45 -16.30 -14.50
N SER A 204 24.00 -15.08 -14.34
CA SER A 204 25.43 -14.82 -14.14
C SER A 204 25.98 -15.28 -12.77
N GLN A 205 25.11 -15.55 -11.80
CA GLN A 205 25.45 -15.96 -10.43
C GLN A 205 24.68 -17.23 -10.05
N SER A 206 24.49 -18.13 -11.02
CA SER A 206 23.78 -19.39 -10.86
C SER A 206 24.35 -20.22 -9.71
N GLY A 207 23.52 -20.53 -8.72
CA GLY A 207 23.92 -21.36 -7.58
C GLY A 207 24.53 -20.59 -6.40
N CYS A 208 24.73 -19.28 -6.52
CA CYS A 208 25.34 -18.46 -5.48
C CYS A 208 24.34 -18.05 -4.38
N ASP A 209 24.86 -17.80 -3.18
CA ASP A 209 24.13 -17.09 -2.14
C ASP A 209 24.12 -15.58 -2.43
N VAL A 210 22.96 -14.94 -2.30
CA VAL A 210 22.81 -13.50 -2.50
C VAL A 210 22.22 -12.84 -1.26
N PHE A 211 22.85 -11.77 -0.81
CA PHE A 211 22.32 -10.87 0.20
C PHE A 211 21.67 -9.68 -0.50
N VAL A 212 20.38 -9.46 -0.22
CA VAL A 212 19.67 -8.26 -0.65
C VAL A 212 19.46 -7.36 0.56
N ILE A 213 20.09 -6.19 0.52
CA ILE A 213 20.15 -5.27 1.65
C ILE A 213 19.27 -4.05 1.36
N ALA A 214 18.20 -3.93 2.14
CA ALA A 214 17.36 -2.74 2.25
C ALA A 214 17.76 -1.87 3.46
N THR A 215 17.09 -0.74 3.65
CA THR A 215 17.53 0.33 4.57
C THR A 215 16.71 0.39 5.87
N GLY A 216 15.88 -0.60 6.14
CA GLY A 216 15.06 -0.63 7.35
C GLY A 216 15.89 -0.66 8.64
N PRO A 217 15.32 -0.30 9.80
CA PRO A 217 16.05 -0.19 11.06
C PRO A 217 16.74 -1.47 11.53
N SER A 218 16.25 -2.67 11.17
CA SER A 218 16.90 -3.92 11.56
C SER A 218 18.24 -4.15 10.88
N LEU A 219 18.58 -3.40 9.82
CA LEU A 219 19.91 -3.46 9.22
C LEU A 219 21.00 -3.13 10.25
N GLN A 220 20.77 -2.16 11.14
CA GLN A 220 21.75 -1.67 12.13
C GLN A 220 22.39 -2.78 12.97
N GLN A 221 21.59 -3.76 13.43
CA GLN A 221 22.09 -4.89 14.23
C GLN A 221 22.91 -5.89 13.39
N HIS A 222 22.75 -5.89 12.07
CA HIS A 222 23.40 -6.83 11.16
C HIS A 222 24.71 -6.29 10.55
N LEU A 223 24.95 -4.98 10.58
CA LEU A 223 26.14 -4.35 9.98
C LEU A 223 27.47 -5.00 10.40
N PRO A 224 27.75 -5.29 11.70
CA PRO A 224 29.01 -5.93 12.07
C PRO A 224 29.19 -7.32 11.46
N ARG A 225 28.10 -8.10 11.38
CA ARG A 225 28.13 -9.44 10.79
C ARG A 225 28.27 -9.38 9.27
N LEU A 226 27.59 -8.43 8.63
CA LEU A 226 27.71 -8.19 7.19
C LEU A 226 29.14 -7.83 6.82
N LEU A 227 29.81 -6.94 7.57
CA LEU A 227 31.22 -6.61 7.36
C LEU A 227 32.15 -7.83 7.50
N SER A 228 31.94 -8.66 8.53
CA SER A 228 32.73 -9.88 8.68
C SER A 228 32.52 -10.87 7.52
N THR A 229 31.31 -10.92 6.98
CA THR A 229 30.92 -11.85 5.91
C THR A 229 31.40 -11.36 4.55
N SER A 230 31.34 -10.04 4.30
CA SER A 230 31.79 -9.41 3.06
C SER A 230 33.31 -9.53 2.84
N ASN A 231 34.07 -9.83 3.89
CA ASN A 231 35.53 -10.05 3.81
C ASN A 231 35.92 -11.54 3.75
N SER A 232 34.93 -12.46 3.74
CA SER A 232 35.20 -13.90 3.68
C SER A 232 35.46 -14.39 2.25
N ALA A 233 36.24 -15.47 2.10
CA ALA A 233 36.60 -16.00 0.78
C ALA A 233 35.38 -16.51 -0.02
N ASN A 234 34.37 -17.05 0.68
CA ASN A 234 33.12 -17.53 0.11
C ASN A 234 31.96 -16.58 0.43
N ARG A 235 32.22 -15.27 0.39
CA ARG A 235 31.18 -14.27 0.67
C ARG A 235 30.04 -14.40 -0.35
N PRO A 236 28.79 -14.11 0.05
CA PRO A 236 27.68 -13.99 -0.88
C PRO A 236 27.86 -12.75 -1.78
N LEU A 237 27.17 -12.76 -2.92
CA LEU A 237 26.94 -11.56 -3.72
C LEU A 237 26.09 -10.58 -2.88
N ILE A 238 26.50 -9.32 -2.82
CA ILE A 238 25.80 -8.28 -2.07
C ILE A 238 25.13 -7.32 -3.06
N ILE A 239 23.81 -7.36 -3.08
CA ILE A 239 22.95 -6.39 -3.78
C ILE A 239 22.35 -5.48 -2.72
N CYS A 240 22.49 -4.16 -2.84
CA CYS A 240 21.80 -3.23 -1.96
C CYS A 240 20.90 -2.27 -2.74
N VAL A 241 19.86 -1.78 -2.08
CA VAL A 241 19.08 -0.65 -2.59
C VAL A 241 19.89 0.64 -2.41
N ASP A 242 19.59 1.65 -3.23
CA ASP A 242 20.19 3.00 -3.20
C ASP A 242 20.35 3.58 -1.78
N THR A 243 19.30 3.58 -0.97
CA THR A 243 19.29 4.18 0.36
C THR A 243 20.12 3.40 1.39
N ALA A 244 20.43 2.12 1.13
CA ALA A 244 21.27 1.30 2.00
C ALA A 244 22.76 1.51 1.69
N TYR A 245 23.08 2.11 0.55
CA TYR A 245 24.45 2.25 0.07
C TYR A 245 25.32 3.11 1.00
N VAL A 246 24.84 4.29 1.41
CA VAL A 246 25.58 5.16 2.34
C VAL A 246 25.82 4.50 3.70
N PRO A 247 24.82 3.91 4.39
CA PRO A 247 25.03 3.15 5.62
C PRO A 247 26.06 2.02 5.49
N LEU A 248 26.04 1.27 4.38
CA LEU A 248 27.01 0.20 4.12
C LEU A 248 28.43 0.75 3.90
N ARG A 249 28.57 1.78 3.06
CA ARG A 249 29.85 2.46 2.78
C ARG A 249 30.49 2.99 4.06
N ASN A 250 29.69 3.61 4.94
CA ASN A 250 30.15 4.12 6.23
C ASN A 250 30.66 3.03 7.19
N GLN A 251 30.25 1.78 6.99
CA GLN A 251 30.75 0.61 7.73
C GLN A 251 31.90 -0.11 7.02
N GLY A 252 32.35 0.38 5.87
CA GLY A 252 33.38 -0.27 5.05
C GLY A 252 32.87 -1.52 4.32
N ILE A 253 31.57 -1.63 4.08
CA ILE A 253 30.97 -2.73 3.32
C ILE A 253 30.77 -2.27 1.88
N THR A 254 31.47 -2.89 0.94
CA THR A 254 31.33 -2.61 -0.50
C THR A 254 30.33 -3.59 -1.12
N PRO A 255 29.15 -3.14 -1.60
CA PRO A 255 28.25 -4.00 -2.35
C PRO A 255 28.82 -4.36 -3.73
N ASP A 256 28.35 -5.45 -4.31
CA ASP A 256 28.65 -5.82 -5.71
C ASP A 256 27.72 -5.07 -6.68
N VAL A 257 26.46 -4.90 -6.28
CA VAL A 257 25.43 -4.22 -7.07
C VAL A 257 24.65 -3.24 -6.20
N VAL A 258 24.43 -2.03 -6.71
CA VAL A 258 23.45 -1.08 -6.18
C VAL A 258 22.28 -1.00 -7.16
N VAL A 259 21.06 -1.14 -6.65
CA VAL A 259 19.83 -0.97 -7.43
C VAL A 259 19.23 0.39 -7.08
N SER A 260 19.00 1.23 -8.09
CA SER A 260 18.43 2.57 -7.93
C SER A 260 17.34 2.80 -8.95
N ILE A 261 16.09 2.96 -8.50
CA ILE A 261 14.93 3.16 -9.39
C ILE A 261 14.06 4.36 -9.02
N ASP A 262 14.31 5.00 -7.88
CA ASP A 262 13.53 6.14 -7.42
C ASP A 262 14.08 7.45 -8.03
N HIS A 263 13.20 8.23 -8.66
CA HIS A 263 13.52 9.52 -9.26
C HIS A 263 13.94 10.58 -8.22
N ARG A 264 13.69 10.34 -6.93
CA ARG A 264 14.07 11.23 -5.82
C ARG A 264 15.48 10.97 -5.29
N ILE A 265 16.17 9.96 -5.81
CA ILE A 265 17.57 9.70 -5.46
C ILE A 265 18.45 10.85 -5.97
N THR A 266 19.35 11.28 -5.09
CA THR A 266 20.29 12.38 -5.34
C THR A 266 21.69 11.90 -4.94
N PRO A 267 22.75 12.67 -5.24
CA PRO A 267 24.11 12.32 -4.79
C PRO A 267 24.26 12.15 -3.27
N ARG A 268 23.33 12.69 -2.46
CA ARG A 268 23.27 12.43 -1.01
C ARG A 268 23.03 10.95 -0.71
N HIS A 269 22.15 10.32 -1.48
CA HIS A 269 21.74 8.92 -1.30
C HIS A 269 22.64 7.96 -2.08
N LEU A 270 23.08 8.38 -3.26
CA LEU A 270 23.88 7.58 -4.19
C LEU A 270 25.19 8.31 -4.56
N PRO A 271 26.13 8.48 -3.60
CA PRO A 271 27.42 9.10 -3.87
C PRO A 271 28.23 8.32 -4.89
N THR A 272 28.83 8.97 -5.89
CA THR A 272 29.47 8.27 -6.99
C THR A 272 30.97 8.04 -6.79
N GLU A 273 31.56 8.57 -5.72
CA GLU A 273 32.97 8.35 -5.42
C GLU A 273 33.23 6.90 -5.02
N ASP A 274 34.39 6.38 -5.40
CA ASP A 274 34.83 5.00 -5.12
C ASP A 274 33.90 3.90 -5.66
N SER A 275 33.06 4.23 -6.65
CA SER A 275 32.08 3.30 -7.24
C SER A 275 32.62 2.42 -8.37
N ALA A 276 33.92 2.53 -8.71
CA ALA A 276 34.52 1.90 -9.88
C ALA A 276 34.36 0.37 -9.95
N HIS A 277 34.21 -0.30 -8.81
CA HIS A 277 34.06 -1.75 -8.70
C HIS A 277 32.63 -2.20 -8.36
N ILE A 278 31.66 -1.29 -8.42
CA ILE A 278 30.28 -1.52 -8.01
C ILE A 278 29.38 -1.37 -9.23
N ALA A 279 28.59 -2.39 -9.54
CA ALA A 279 27.60 -2.30 -10.61
C ALA A 279 26.41 -1.43 -10.16
N LEU A 280 25.94 -0.55 -11.05
CA LEU A 280 24.69 0.16 -10.87
C LEU A 280 23.62 -0.45 -11.79
N VAL A 281 22.53 -0.92 -11.21
CA VAL A 281 21.32 -1.31 -11.94
C VAL A 281 20.27 -0.22 -11.76
N TYR A 282 19.76 0.31 -12.86
CA TYR A 282 18.81 1.41 -12.83
C TYR A 282 17.70 1.30 -13.87
N VAL A 283 16.64 2.09 -13.67
CA VAL A 283 15.60 2.35 -14.69
C VAL A 283 15.64 3.82 -15.13
N PRO A 284 15.20 4.15 -16.36
CA PRO A 284 15.10 5.53 -16.83
C PRO A 284 14.24 6.41 -15.90
N GLY A 285 14.50 7.72 -15.88
CA GLY A 285 13.75 8.68 -15.05
C GLY A 285 14.52 9.25 -13.85
N GLN A 286 15.81 8.92 -13.72
CA GLN A 286 16.73 9.59 -12.79
C GLN A 286 17.56 10.66 -13.52
N GLU A 287 18.12 11.61 -12.77
CA GLU A 287 18.98 12.66 -13.31
C GLU A 287 20.21 12.07 -14.02
N ALA A 288 20.31 12.31 -15.34
CA ALA A 288 21.34 11.70 -16.18
C ALA A 288 22.77 12.08 -15.76
N ALA A 289 22.96 13.26 -15.16
CA ALA A 289 24.27 13.69 -14.65
C ALA A 289 24.76 12.80 -13.49
N MET A 290 23.86 12.38 -12.59
CA MET A 290 24.18 11.47 -11.49
C MET A 290 24.58 10.10 -12.02
N LEU A 291 23.80 9.55 -12.96
CA LEU A 291 24.11 8.26 -13.60
C LEU A 291 25.45 8.29 -14.34
N LYS A 292 25.74 9.38 -15.07
CA LYS A 292 27.03 9.57 -15.77
C LYS A 292 28.22 9.64 -14.82
N ALA A 293 28.03 10.17 -13.62
CA ALA A 293 29.09 10.29 -12.61
C ALA A 293 29.44 8.95 -11.96
N TRP A 294 28.58 7.93 -12.06
CA TRP A 294 28.89 6.57 -11.60
C TRP A 294 30.08 5.99 -12.37
N GLN A 295 31.08 5.52 -11.64
CA GLN A 295 32.38 5.10 -12.19
C GLN A 295 32.41 3.61 -12.57
N GLY A 296 31.58 2.80 -11.92
CA GLY A 296 31.46 1.37 -12.17
C GLY A 296 30.57 1.03 -13.38
N PRO A 297 30.40 -0.26 -13.69
CA PRO A 297 29.55 -0.69 -14.78
C PRO A 297 28.07 -0.32 -14.51
N ARG A 298 27.38 0.10 -15.56
CA ARG A 298 25.95 0.44 -15.50
C ARG A 298 25.12 -0.52 -16.34
N TYR A 299 24.04 -0.99 -15.75
CA TYR A 299 23.05 -1.86 -16.35
C TYR A 299 21.68 -1.18 -16.29
N VAL A 300 21.01 -1.13 -17.43
CA VAL A 300 19.72 -0.46 -17.57
C VAL A 300 18.64 -1.47 -17.93
N GLY A 301 17.49 -1.35 -17.27
CA GLY A 301 16.29 -2.09 -17.60
C GLY A 301 15.05 -1.23 -17.43
N TYR A 302 13.89 -1.85 -17.49
CA TYR A 302 12.61 -1.19 -17.27
C TYR A 302 11.82 -1.83 -16.13
N SER A 303 10.79 -1.14 -15.66
CA SER A 303 9.65 -1.78 -15.00
C SER A 303 8.53 -2.02 -16.02
N THR A 304 7.45 -2.69 -15.60
CA THR A 304 6.23 -2.85 -16.40
C THR A 304 5.38 -1.57 -16.47
N SER A 305 5.79 -0.48 -15.81
CA SER A 305 5.05 0.77 -15.76
C SER A 305 4.70 1.29 -17.18
N PRO A 306 3.48 1.83 -17.39
CA PRO A 306 3.13 2.53 -18.62
C PRO A 306 4.06 3.70 -18.95
N LEU A 307 4.71 4.28 -17.94
CA LEU A 307 5.70 5.36 -18.08
C LEU A 307 6.77 5.04 -19.15
N TYR A 308 7.18 3.77 -19.23
CA TYR A 308 8.25 3.33 -20.13
C TYR A 308 7.75 2.66 -21.41
N ALA A 309 6.44 2.59 -21.64
CA ALA A 309 5.86 1.80 -22.74
C ALA A 309 6.48 2.16 -24.11
N HIS A 310 6.53 3.46 -24.42
CA HIS A 310 7.09 3.94 -25.68
C HIS A 310 8.61 3.74 -25.78
N LEU A 311 9.34 3.91 -24.67
CA LEU A 311 10.79 3.67 -24.66
C LEU A 311 11.13 2.19 -24.86
N ARG A 312 10.36 1.27 -24.27
CA ARG A 312 10.54 -0.18 -24.47
C ARG A 312 10.40 -0.59 -25.94
N GLU A 313 9.51 0.05 -26.68
CA GLU A 313 9.34 -0.19 -28.12
C GLU A 313 10.52 0.33 -28.94
N GLN A 314 11.04 1.51 -28.59
CA GLN A 314 12.13 2.16 -29.34
C GLN A 314 13.52 1.60 -29.00
N ILE A 315 13.76 1.32 -27.73
CA ILE A 315 15.04 0.84 -27.19
C ILE A 315 14.73 -0.37 -26.30
N PRO A 316 14.62 -1.57 -26.89
CA PRO A 316 14.33 -2.78 -26.13
C PRO A 316 15.42 -3.07 -25.11
N LYS A 317 15.01 -3.29 -23.86
CA LYS A 317 15.84 -3.79 -22.74
C LYS A 317 14.99 -4.73 -21.89
N ALA A 318 15.62 -5.54 -21.05
CA ALA A 318 14.91 -6.39 -20.11
C ALA A 318 14.15 -5.61 -19.04
N THR A 319 13.19 -6.29 -18.42
CA THR A 319 12.31 -5.72 -17.39
C THR A 319 12.57 -6.40 -16.04
N LEU A 320 12.61 -5.61 -14.98
CA LEU A 320 12.57 -6.06 -13.59
C LEU A 320 11.20 -5.80 -12.97
N HIS A 321 10.79 -6.65 -12.03
CA HIS A 321 9.56 -6.46 -11.27
C HIS A 321 9.72 -5.29 -10.30
N VAL A 322 8.78 -4.33 -10.34
CA VAL A 322 8.75 -3.17 -9.45
C VAL A 322 7.36 -3.05 -8.85
N GLY A 323 7.27 -3.20 -7.53
CA GLY A 323 6.03 -3.16 -6.75
C GLY A 323 5.91 -1.98 -5.79
N GLY A 324 6.58 -0.85 -6.07
CA GLY A 324 6.51 0.37 -5.24
C GLY A 324 7.66 0.57 -4.24
N SER A 325 8.64 -0.32 -4.23
CA SER A 325 9.89 -0.16 -3.46
C SER A 325 11.07 -0.76 -4.21
N VAL A 326 12.26 -0.16 -4.07
CA VAL A 326 13.53 -0.58 -4.69
C VAL A 326 13.94 -2.00 -4.27
N ILE A 327 13.45 -2.51 -3.14
CA ILE A 327 13.70 -3.90 -2.74
C ILE A 327 13.11 -4.91 -3.74
N HIS A 328 11.98 -4.59 -4.40
CA HIS A 328 11.34 -5.48 -5.37
C HIS A 328 12.25 -5.79 -6.57
N PRO A 329 12.78 -4.78 -7.32
CA PRO A 329 13.70 -5.08 -8.41
C PRO A 329 15.03 -5.64 -7.93
N ALA A 330 15.48 -5.34 -6.70
CA ALA A 330 16.70 -5.94 -6.16
C ALA A 330 16.53 -7.45 -5.90
N VAL A 331 15.39 -7.88 -5.36
CA VAL A 331 15.07 -9.30 -5.18
C VAL A 331 14.81 -9.97 -6.52
N ASP A 332 14.04 -9.35 -7.42
CA ASP A 332 13.79 -9.90 -8.75
C ASP A 332 15.08 -10.05 -9.56
N LEU A 333 16.00 -9.09 -9.46
CA LEU A 333 17.34 -9.20 -10.02
C LEU A 333 18.09 -10.40 -9.42
N ALA A 334 18.14 -10.54 -8.09
CA ALA A 334 18.80 -11.68 -7.45
C ALA A 334 18.24 -13.03 -7.94
N VAL A 335 16.92 -13.15 -8.08
CA VAL A 335 16.26 -14.34 -8.65
C VAL A 335 16.72 -14.57 -10.09
N LYS A 336 16.66 -13.54 -10.94
CA LYS A 336 17.04 -13.62 -12.36
C LYS A 336 18.53 -13.86 -12.58
N MET A 337 19.39 -13.47 -11.64
CA MET A 337 20.82 -13.80 -11.66
C MET A 337 21.10 -15.28 -11.34
N GLY A 338 20.07 -16.06 -10.95
CA GLY A 338 20.19 -17.49 -10.67
C GLY A 338 20.53 -17.83 -9.22
N ALA A 339 20.27 -16.94 -8.26
CA ALA A 339 20.58 -17.16 -6.85
C ALA A 339 19.94 -18.45 -6.31
N ALA A 340 20.74 -19.30 -5.67
CA ALA A 340 20.23 -20.50 -4.98
C ALA A 340 19.50 -20.13 -3.69
N ARG A 341 19.95 -19.07 -3.03
CA ARG A 341 19.38 -18.58 -1.77
C ARG A 341 19.51 -17.07 -1.70
N ILE A 342 18.41 -16.41 -1.35
CA ILE A 342 18.34 -14.97 -1.16
C ILE A 342 18.07 -14.70 0.32
N THR A 343 18.94 -13.91 0.96
CA THR A 343 18.77 -13.47 2.36
C THR A 343 18.51 -11.97 2.39
N LEU A 344 17.42 -11.56 3.03
CA LEU A 344 17.03 -10.16 3.13
C LEU A 344 17.54 -9.54 4.44
N PHE A 345 18.04 -8.31 4.36
CA PHE A 345 18.43 -7.50 5.52
C PHE A 345 17.74 -6.13 5.45
N GLY A 346 17.31 -5.57 6.59
CA GLY A 346 16.64 -4.26 6.62
C GLY A 346 15.31 -4.22 5.87
N ALA A 347 14.66 -5.37 5.67
CA ALA A 347 13.36 -5.49 5.00
C ALA A 347 12.23 -5.49 6.04
N ASP A 348 12.11 -4.40 6.80
CA ASP A 348 11.27 -4.36 8.01
C ASP A 348 9.79 -4.15 7.74
N PHE A 349 9.46 -3.37 6.71
CA PHE A 349 8.08 -2.96 6.39
C PHE A 349 7.31 -2.35 7.58
N ALA A 350 8.05 -1.79 8.53
CA ALA A 350 7.58 -1.20 9.77
C ALA A 350 8.66 -0.29 10.36
N PHE A 351 8.38 0.33 11.50
CA PHE A 351 9.28 1.23 12.22
C PHE A 351 9.74 0.67 13.57
N PRO A 352 10.41 -0.51 13.61
CA PRO A 352 10.79 -1.14 14.88
C PRO A 352 11.72 -0.24 15.70
N GLY A 353 11.45 -0.15 17.00
CA GLY A 353 12.20 0.70 17.92
C GLY A 353 12.06 2.20 17.65
N GLY A 354 11.00 2.64 16.96
CA GLY A 354 10.75 4.06 16.68
C GLY A 354 11.77 4.67 15.71
N LYS A 355 12.31 3.85 14.79
CA LYS A 355 13.24 4.30 13.76
C LYS A 355 12.63 4.03 12.40
N THR A 356 12.91 4.91 11.43
CA THR A 356 12.44 4.73 10.06
C THR A 356 13.47 3.99 9.20
N HIS A 357 14.74 4.37 9.30
CA HIS A 357 15.81 3.80 8.49
C HIS A 357 17.14 3.71 9.24
N THR A 358 18.00 2.78 8.84
CA THR A 358 19.37 2.67 9.36
C THR A 358 20.26 3.71 8.71
N GLY A 359 20.96 4.53 9.51
CA GLY A 359 21.94 5.52 9.04
C GLY A 359 21.35 6.84 8.52
N TRP A 360 20.04 7.05 8.66
CA TRP A 360 19.34 8.27 8.24
C TRP A 360 18.54 8.85 9.41
N GLN A 361 18.33 10.17 9.40
CA GLN A 361 17.46 10.81 10.40
C GLN A 361 15.98 10.61 10.04
N ASP A 362 15.11 10.76 11.03
CA ASP A 362 13.68 10.65 10.79
C ASP A 362 13.21 11.71 9.79
N GLY A 363 12.40 11.30 8.82
CA GLY A 363 11.94 12.17 7.73
C GLY A 363 12.92 12.35 6.56
N ASP A 364 14.17 11.85 6.62
CA ASP A 364 15.15 12.07 5.54
C ASP A 364 14.77 11.36 4.22
N LEU A 365 14.24 10.14 4.31
CA LEU A 365 13.95 9.28 3.15
C LEU A 365 12.45 9.13 2.86
N GLY A 366 11.59 9.71 3.67
CA GLY A 366 10.15 9.48 3.60
C GLY A 366 9.38 10.15 4.73
N PRO A 367 8.14 9.72 4.99
CA PRO A 367 7.34 10.23 6.09
C PRO A 367 8.05 10.09 7.44
N ALA A 368 7.93 11.11 8.28
CA ALA A 368 8.42 11.06 9.66
C ALA A 368 7.60 10.06 10.48
N LEU A 369 8.21 9.49 11.51
CA LEU A 369 7.56 8.55 12.44
C LEU A 369 6.29 9.14 13.06
N SER A 370 6.26 10.44 13.31
CA SER A 370 5.11 11.15 13.90
C SER A 370 3.82 11.05 13.07
N ILE A 371 3.92 10.64 11.81
CA ILE A 371 2.78 10.42 10.92
C ILE A 371 2.15 9.03 11.12
N ALA A 372 2.89 8.07 11.70
CA ALA A 372 2.39 6.73 11.95
C ALA A 372 1.25 6.76 12.98
N LYS A 373 0.07 6.27 12.59
CA LYS A 373 -1.14 6.25 13.43
C LYS A 373 -1.41 4.90 14.09
N HIS A 374 -0.79 3.84 13.56
CA HIS A 374 -1.03 2.46 13.96
C HIS A 374 0.30 1.79 14.30
N TRP A 375 0.24 0.85 15.24
CA TRP A 375 1.37 0.01 15.63
C TRP A 375 0.86 -1.39 15.92
N VAL A 376 1.73 -2.37 15.75
CA VAL A 376 1.51 -3.77 16.12
C VAL A 376 2.70 -4.25 16.94
N ARG A 377 2.50 -5.23 17.81
CA ARG A 377 3.61 -5.88 18.51
C ARG A 377 4.46 -6.63 17.50
N ASP A 378 5.77 -6.43 17.57
CA ASP A 378 6.67 -7.29 16.82
C ASP A 378 6.79 -8.65 17.53
N GLY A 379 7.40 -9.65 16.88
CA GLY A 379 7.64 -10.96 17.49
C GLY A 379 8.60 -10.94 18.69
N ARG A 380 9.01 -9.76 19.18
CA ARG A 380 9.91 -9.55 20.32
C ARG A 380 9.20 -8.91 21.53
N GLY A 381 7.92 -8.56 21.41
CA GLY A 381 7.07 -8.13 22.52
C GLY A 381 6.68 -6.66 22.46
#